data_AF-I6B005-F1
#
_entry.id   AF-I6B005-F1
#
_cell.length_a   1.000
_cell.length_b   1.000
_cell.length_c   1.000
_cell.angle_alpha   90.00
_cell.angle_beta   90.00
_cell.angle_gamma   90.00
#
_symmetry.space_group_name_H-M   'P 1'
#
loop_
_entity.id
_entity.type
_entity.pdbx_description
1 polymer ?
#
loop_
_entity_poly.entity_id
_entity_poly.type
_entity_poly.pdbx_seq_one_letter_code
_entity_poly.pdbx_strand_id
1 'polypeptide(L)'
;MQNELSPDFTVVVSSPSPGDTWCYSPGICRCPDGALIATMDFGGPGVIRLDGPKSARGDDKVGNQGRIYRSENGGRTWHLQTLFPFYHARPFYAGKTLYVLGHSFDLMIIRSDDDGKTWSAPATLTHDEVWSQAPCNVHYANGCVYLVMEKQLLFDAGSWRSNGFGSVLMRGRTDADLTRPEAWRYAQSFSLRDICPEQRIPFLGAPFFPVKDGPEGALAPGRRPWPLGWLESNVVQITDPDHYWFDPAGRTFHLLARATTNTTNLAALLKVVEHADGSMTTHLQETPCGEKMLYLPLPGGQMKFHILHDDVTRLYWLLGTQATDSMTRADRLPSDRFNAPNDERQRLQLHYSRNCVDWCFAGIVATGATQKQARHYASMAIDGDDLLVLSRSGDERAASAHNGNLITFHRVRNFRSLA
;
A
#
# COMPACT_ATOMS: atom_id res chain seq x y z
N MET A 1 23.68 -17.51 -0.06
CA MET A 1 22.28 -17.09 -0.26
C MET A 1 21.56 -17.30 1.04
N GLN A 2 20.88 -16.29 1.57
CA GLN A 2 20.03 -16.44 2.76
C GLN A 2 18.81 -17.27 2.35
N ASN A 3 18.42 -18.25 3.17
CA ASN A 3 17.19 -19.01 2.92
C ASN A 3 15.99 -18.06 3.00
N GLU A 4 15.06 -18.20 2.06
CA GLU A 4 13.80 -17.44 2.08
C GLU A 4 12.95 -17.86 3.29
N LEU A 5 12.23 -16.91 3.88
CA LEU A 5 11.37 -17.15 5.04
C LEU A 5 10.08 -17.90 4.66
N SER A 6 9.66 -17.84 3.40
CA SER A 6 8.52 -18.59 2.86
C SER A 6 8.76 -18.95 1.38
N PRO A 7 9.63 -19.93 1.09
CA PRO A 7 9.94 -20.32 -0.29
C PRO A 7 8.73 -20.93 -1.00
N ASP A 8 7.84 -21.58 -0.23
CA ASP A 8 6.59 -22.13 -0.72
C ASP A 8 5.47 -21.09 -0.66
N PHE A 9 4.60 -21.11 -1.67
CA PHE A 9 3.41 -20.27 -1.73
C PHE A 9 2.24 -20.99 -2.38
N THR A 10 1.03 -20.53 -2.05
CA THR A 10 -0.19 -20.92 -2.77
C THR A 10 -0.60 -19.79 -3.70
N VAL A 11 -1.12 -20.13 -4.88
CA VAL A 11 -1.70 -19.13 -5.80
C VAL A 11 -3.15 -18.88 -5.41
N VAL A 12 -3.47 -17.64 -5.02
CA VAL A 12 -4.84 -17.21 -4.73
C VAL A 12 -5.63 -17.11 -6.03
N VAL A 13 -5.01 -16.49 -7.04
CA VAL A 13 -5.60 -16.33 -8.37
C VAL A 13 -4.49 -16.16 -9.41
N SER A 14 -4.73 -16.77 -10.58
CA SER A 14 -3.98 -16.54 -11.81
C SER A 14 -4.82 -15.71 -12.79
N SER A 15 -4.18 -14.78 -13.49
CA SER A 15 -4.83 -14.07 -14.58
C SER A 15 -5.29 -15.05 -15.67
N PRO A 16 -6.52 -14.90 -16.20
CA PRO A 16 -7.01 -15.70 -17.32
C PRO A 16 -6.31 -15.33 -18.64
N SER A 17 -5.70 -14.16 -18.74
CA SER A 17 -5.00 -13.67 -19.94
C SER A 17 -3.82 -12.78 -19.52
N PRO A 18 -2.66 -13.36 -19.17
CA PRO A 18 -1.52 -12.63 -18.60
C PRO A 18 -0.99 -11.47 -19.46
N GLY A 19 -1.22 -11.50 -20.79
CA GLY A 19 -0.78 -10.47 -21.71
C GLY A 19 -1.53 -9.14 -21.58
N ASP A 20 -2.80 -9.17 -21.17
CA ASP A 20 -3.67 -7.98 -21.20
C ASP A 20 -4.66 -7.86 -20.02
N THR A 21 -4.71 -8.86 -19.15
CA THR A 21 -5.44 -8.87 -17.89
C THR A 21 -4.42 -9.10 -16.78
N TRP A 22 -4.24 -8.13 -15.89
CA TRP A 22 -3.16 -8.16 -14.90
C TRP A 22 -3.72 -8.22 -13.48
N CYS A 23 -2.99 -8.88 -12.60
CA CYS A 23 -3.32 -8.95 -11.17
C CYS A 23 -2.77 -7.72 -10.47
N TYR A 24 -3.65 -6.93 -9.84
CA TYR A 24 -3.29 -5.73 -9.09
C TYR A 24 -3.41 -5.93 -7.58
N SER A 25 -3.57 -4.83 -6.85
CA SER A 25 -3.07 -4.64 -5.49
C SER A 25 -3.81 -5.52 -4.47
N PRO A 26 -3.14 -6.49 -3.82
CA PRO A 26 -3.81 -7.38 -2.88
C PRO A 26 -3.95 -6.76 -1.48
N GLY A 27 -5.04 -7.09 -0.79
CA GLY A 27 -5.25 -6.85 0.64
C GLY A 27 -5.62 -8.14 1.37
N ILE A 28 -5.25 -8.27 2.64
CA ILE A 28 -5.54 -9.48 3.44
C ILE A 28 -6.09 -9.12 4.82
N CYS A 29 -7.04 -9.91 5.30
CA CYS A 29 -7.55 -9.85 6.66
C CYS A 29 -7.82 -11.27 7.18
N ARG A 30 -7.66 -11.48 8.48
CA ARG A 30 -8.02 -12.71 9.18
C ARG A 30 -9.36 -12.53 9.89
N CYS A 31 -10.31 -13.41 9.64
CA CYS A 31 -11.62 -13.42 10.29
C CYS A 31 -11.53 -13.99 11.71
N PRO A 32 -12.48 -13.64 12.61
CA PRO A 32 -12.60 -14.24 13.94
C PRO A 32 -12.73 -15.76 13.92
N ASP A 33 -13.45 -16.32 12.94
CA ASP A 33 -13.61 -17.75 12.72
C ASP A 33 -12.34 -18.47 12.22
N GLY A 34 -11.26 -17.73 11.97
CA GLY A 34 -9.98 -18.24 11.46
C GLY A 34 -9.91 -18.33 9.93
N ALA A 35 -10.97 -17.99 9.21
CA ALA A 35 -10.92 -17.85 7.76
C ALA A 35 -10.06 -16.65 7.35
N LEU A 36 -9.59 -16.66 6.11
CA LEU A 36 -8.80 -15.58 5.53
C LEU A 36 -9.57 -14.93 4.39
N ILE A 37 -9.55 -13.61 4.34
CA ILE A 37 -10.11 -12.81 3.26
C ILE A 37 -8.97 -12.18 2.47
N ALA A 38 -9.00 -12.37 1.16
CA ALA A 38 -8.09 -11.73 0.22
C ALA A 38 -8.89 -10.85 -0.74
N THR A 39 -8.54 -9.58 -0.84
CA THR A 39 -9.02 -8.68 -1.89
C THR A 39 -7.96 -8.53 -2.95
N MET A 40 -8.38 -8.36 -4.20
CA MET A 40 -7.51 -7.96 -5.31
C MET A 40 -8.37 -7.44 -6.46
N ASP A 41 -7.76 -6.88 -7.50
CA ASP A 41 -8.49 -6.47 -8.70
C ASP A 41 -7.75 -6.89 -9.99
N PHE A 42 -8.52 -7.22 -11.04
CA PHE A 42 -7.95 -7.29 -12.39
C PHE A 42 -8.06 -5.94 -13.06
N GLY A 43 -6.99 -5.54 -13.75
CA GLY A 43 -6.96 -4.37 -14.62
C GLY A 43 -6.28 -4.70 -15.95
N GLY A 44 -6.15 -3.69 -16.82
CA GLY A 44 -5.65 -3.86 -18.19
C GLY A 44 -6.77 -4.00 -19.23
N PRO A 45 -6.46 -3.84 -20.51
CA PRO A 45 -7.47 -3.75 -21.57
C PRO A 45 -8.28 -5.04 -21.75
N GLY A 46 -7.76 -6.19 -21.33
CA GLY A 46 -8.46 -7.47 -21.38
C GLY A 46 -9.65 -7.58 -20.42
N VAL A 47 -9.73 -6.70 -19.41
CA VAL A 47 -10.83 -6.68 -18.44
C VAL A 47 -12.20 -6.46 -19.10
N ILE A 48 -12.24 -5.80 -20.27
CA ILE A 48 -13.49 -5.61 -21.02
C ILE A 48 -14.20 -6.92 -21.37
N ARG A 49 -13.46 -8.04 -21.46
CA ARG A 49 -14.00 -9.37 -21.79
C ARG A 49 -14.47 -10.17 -20.57
N LEU A 50 -14.24 -9.66 -19.37
CA LEU A 50 -14.66 -10.34 -18.14
C LEU A 50 -16.14 -10.05 -17.88
N ASP A 51 -16.88 -11.03 -17.36
CA ASP A 51 -18.25 -10.82 -16.89
C ASP A 51 -18.28 -10.10 -15.54
N GLY A 52 -19.41 -9.48 -15.20
CA GLY A 52 -19.65 -8.88 -13.89
C GLY A 52 -19.23 -7.41 -13.76
N PRO A 53 -19.44 -6.82 -12.56
CA PRO A 53 -19.26 -5.39 -12.32
C PRO A 53 -17.81 -4.94 -12.51
N LYS A 54 -17.64 -3.70 -12.96
CA LYS A 54 -16.34 -3.02 -13.17
C LYS A 54 -16.44 -1.60 -12.66
N SER A 55 -15.31 -1.05 -12.23
CA SER A 55 -15.23 0.34 -11.82
C SER A 55 -15.39 1.28 -13.02
N ALA A 56 -15.89 2.49 -12.76
CA ALA A 56 -16.06 3.52 -13.78
C ALA A 56 -14.72 4.02 -14.35
N ARG A 57 -13.62 3.82 -13.60
CA ARG A 57 -12.24 4.10 -14.01
C ARG A 57 -11.31 3.07 -13.41
N GLY A 58 -10.17 2.83 -14.06
CA GLY A 58 -9.18 1.89 -13.60
C GLY A 58 -7.76 2.36 -13.91
N ASP A 59 -6.82 1.41 -13.81
CA ASP A 59 -5.46 1.57 -14.36
C ASP A 59 -5.46 1.57 -15.89
N ASP A 60 -6.52 1.02 -16.49
CA ASP A 60 -6.85 1.12 -17.91
C ASP A 60 -8.19 1.84 -18.12
N LYS A 61 -8.49 2.25 -19.36
CA LYS A 61 -9.72 2.95 -19.75
C LYS A 61 -10.99 2.12 -19.50
N VAL A 62 -10.87 0.79 -19.46
CA VAL A 62 -12.00 -0.14 -19.31
C VAL A 62 -12.44 -0.36 -17.85
N GLY A 63 -11.74 0.26 -16.89
CA GLY A 63 -11.95 0.01 -15.47
C GLY A 63 -11.20 -1.21 -14.95
N ASN A 64 -11.25 -1.39 -13.63
CA ASN A 64 -10.76 -2.58 -12.95
C ASN A 64 -11.96 -3.38 -12.42
N GLN A 65 -11.76 -4.65 -12.14
CA GLN A 65 -12.75 -5.51 -11.50
C GLN A 65 -12.23 -6.02 -10.17
N GLY A 66 -12.78 -5.47 -9.08
CA GLY A 66 -12.51 -5.91 -7.72
C GLY A 66 -13.05 -7.30 -7.44
N ARG A 67 -12.31 -8.06 -6.63
CA ARG A 67 -12.57 -9.46 -6.29
C ARG A 67 -12.28 -9.72 -4.83
N ILE A 68 -13.11 -10.57 -4.23
CA ILE A 68 -12.90 -11.10 -2.87
C ILE A 68 -12.78 -12.61 -2.94
N TYR A 69 -11.72 -13.14 -2.35
CA TYR A 69 -11.52 -14.56 -2.14
C TYR A 69 -11.54 -14.88 -0.65
N ARG A 70 -12.04 -16.06 -0.29
CA ARG A 70 -12.04 -16.58 1.08
C ARG A 70 -11.36 -17.93 1.14
N SER A 71 -10.59 -18.17 2.21
CA SER A 71 -9.97 -19.45 2.52
C SER A 71 -10.37 -19.91 3.91
N GLU A 72 -10.82 -21.15 4.05
CA GLU A 72 -11.21 -21.77 5.33
C GLU A 72 -10.18 -22.75 5.87
N ASN A 73 -9.06 -22.92 5.16
CA ASN A 73 -8.07 -23.96 5.45
C ASN A 73 -6.65 -23.41 5.58
N GLY A 74 -6.53 -22.19 6.13
CA GLY A 74 -5.25 -21.52 6.38
C GLY A 74 -4.52 -21.09 5.11
N GLY A 75 -5.26 -20.78 4.04
CA GLY A 75 -4.70 -20.29 2.77
C GLY A 75 -4.23 -21.35 1.80
N ARG A 76 -4.55 -22.64 2.04
CA ARG A 76 -4.22 -23.75 1.12
C ARG A 76 -5.09 -23.75 -0.14
N THR A 77 -6.36 -23.37 -0.02
CA THR A 77 -7.26 -23.14 -1.17
C THR A 77 -8.06 -21.86 -0.97
N TRP A 78 -8.43 -21.22 -2.08
CA TRP A 78 -9.12 -19.94 -2.11
C TRP A 78 -10.33 -20.01 -3.03
N HIS A 79 -11.46 -19.46 -2.59
CA HIS A 79 -12.72 -19.47 -3.32
C HIS A 79 -13.20 -18.04 -3.53
N LEU A 80 -13.51 -17.68 -4.78
CA LEU A 80 -14.11 -16.40 -5.11
C LEU A 80 -15.47 -16.28 -4.41
N GLN A 81 -15.67 -15.21 -3.65
CA GLN A 81 -16.91 -14.90 -2.93
C GLN A 81 -17.76 -13.90 -3.70
N THR A 82 -17.16 -12.79 -4.14
CA THR A 82 -17.91 -11.74 -4.85
C THR A 82 -17.01 -10.89 -5.76
N LEU A 83 -17.65 -10.21 -6.71
CA LEU A 83 -17.07 -9.20 -7.59
C LEU A 83 -17.66 -7.83 -7.23
N PHE A 84 -16.88 -6.76 -7.32
CA PHE A 84 -17.34 -5.41 -7.00
C PHE A 84 -16.78 -4.34 -7.96
N PRO A 85 -17.52 -3.22 -8.20
CA PRO A 85 -17.18 -2.19 -9.19
C PRO A 85 -16.22 -1.12 -8.65
N PHE A 86 -15.21 -1.50 -7.88
CA PHE A 86 -14.14 -0.60 -7.43
C PHE A 86 -12.86 -1.40 -7.20
N TYR A 87 -11.75 -0.74 -6.93
CA TYR A 87 -10.43 -1.37 -6.97
C TYR A 87 -9.48 -0.82 -5.92
N HIS A 88 -8.29 -1.43 -5.82
CA HIS A 88 -7.30 -1.15 -4.80
C HIS A 88 -7.87 -1.27 -3.37
N ALA A 89 -8.79 -2.20 -3.17
CA ALA A 89 -9.60 -2.25 -1.97
C ALA A 89 -8.93 -3.05 -0.85
N ARG A 90 -9.01 -2.56 0.39
CA ARG A 90 -8.46 -3.23 1.58
C ARG A 90 -9.57 -3.82 2.45
N PRO A 91 -9.43 -5.07 2.95
CA PRO A 91 -10.35 -5.64 3.93
C PRO A 91 -9.93 -5.27 5.36
N PHE A 92 -10.90 -4.94 6.23
CA PHE A 92 -10.66 -4.67 7.64
C PHE A 92 -11.95 -4.83 8.47
N TYR A 93 -11.81 -5.11 9.76
CA TYR A 93 -12.97 -5.15 10.67
C TYR A 93 -13.19 -3.78 11.31
N ALA A 94 -14.46 -3.44 11.56
CA ALA A 94 -14.82 -2.43 12.54
C ALA A 94 -15.86 -3.05 13.47
N GLY A 95 -15.47 -3.26 14.73
CA GLY A 95 -16.28 -4.04 15.66
C GLY A 95 -16.42 -5.49 15.17
N LYS A 96 -17.65 -5.91 14.87
CA LYS A 96 -17.96 -7.27 14.38
C LYS A 96 -18.19 -7.35 12.87
N THR A 97 -18.19 -6.22 12.18
CA THR A 97 -18.49 -6.15 10.75
C THR A 97 -17.19 -6.07 9.95
N LEU A 98 -17.10 -6.87 8.91
CA LEU A 98 -16.03 -6.84 7.94
C LEU A 98 -16.37 -5.83 6.84
N TYR A 99 -15.42 -4.96 6.51
CA TYR A 99 -15.54 -3.97 5.44
C TYR A 99 -14.47 -4.18 4.38
N VAL A 100 -14.78 -3.81 3.15
CA VAL A 100 -13.82 -3.67 2.06
C VAL A 100 -13.96 -2.27 1.48
N LEU A 101 -12.92 -1.44 1.64
CA LEU A 101 -12.88 -0.05 1.20
C LEU A 101 -11.84 0.12 0.09
N GLY A 102 -12.26 0.72 -1.02
CA GLY A 102 -11.41 1.09 -2.14
C GLY A 102 -11.93 2.35 -2.82
N HIS A 103 -11.69 2.48 -4.13
CA HIS A 103 -12.13 3.66 -4.87
C HIS A 103 -12.51 3.35 -6.32
N SER A 104 -13.32 4.22 -6.91
CA SER A 104 -13.63 4.29 -8.34
C SER A 104 -13.89 5.76 -8.70
N PHE A 105 -12.85 6.58 -8.67
CA PHE A 105 -12.89 8.02 -8.39
C PHE A 105 -13.24 8.28 -6.94
N ASP A 106 -14.52 8.16 -6.59
CA ASP A 106 -14.99 8.31 -5.23
C ASP A 106 -14.58 7.13 -4.35
N LEU A 107 -14.57 7.37 -3.04
CA LEU A 107 -14.41 6.31 -2.06
C LEU A 107 -15.63 5.39 -2.09
N MET A 108 -15.36 4.09 -2.16
CA MET A 108 -16.38 3.05 -2.24
C MET A 108 -16.17 2.03 -1.12
N ILE A 109 -17.26 1.50 -0.57
CA ILE A 109 -17.20 0.51 0.49
C ILE A 109 -18.31 -0.54 0.34
N ILE A 110 -17.99 -1.78 0.70
CA ILE A 110 -18.96 -2.86 0.92
C ILE A 110 -18.73 -3.45 2.31
N ARG A 111 -19.74 -4.09 2.87
CA ARG A 111 -19.64 -4.77 4.17
C ARG A 111 -20.18 -6.18 4.16
N SER A 112 -19.75 -6.96 5.14
CA SER A 112 -20.22 -8.30 5.46
C SER A 112 -20.42 -8.42 6.97
N ASP A 113 -21.59 -8.95 7.35
CA ASP A 113 -21.97 -9.21 8.75
C ASP A 113 -21.82 -10.71 9.12
N ASP A 114 -21.23 -11.52 8.24
CA ASP A 114 -21.11 -12.98 8.35
C ASP A 114 -19.72 -13.51 7.97
N ASP A 115 -18.68 -12.74 8.30
CA ASP A 115 -17.26 -13.08 8.09
C ASP A 115 -16.90 -13.37 6.62
N GLY A 116 -17.46 -12.56 5.73
CA GLY A 116 -17.16 -12.52 4.30
C GLY A 116 -17.88 -13.56 3.45
N LYS A 117 -18.92 -14.21 3.97
CA LYS A 117 -19.75 -15.18 3.23
C LYS A 117 -20.76 -14.49 2.32
N THR A 118 -21.35 -13.39 2.77
CA THR A 118 -22.23 -12.52 1.98
C THR A 118 -21.79 -11.06 2.09
N TRP A 119 -22.16 -10.26 1.08
CA TRP A 119 -21.71 -8.87 0.94
C TRP A 119 -22.86 -7.95 0.57
N SER A 120 -22.84 -6.74 1.12
CA SER A 120 -23.79 -5.67 0.78
C SER A 120 -23.61 -5.18 -0.65
N ALA A 121 -24.58 -4.41 -1.15
CA ALA A 121 -24.36 -3.56 -2.32
C ALA A 121 -23.24 -2.53 -2.02
N PRO A 122 -22.49 -2.06 -3.04
CA PRO A 122 -21.53 -0.97 -2.90
C PRO A 122 -22.20 0.32 -2.44
N ALA A 123 -21.61 0.95 -1.43
CA ALA A 123 -21.96 2.29 -0.96
C ALA A 123 -20.87 3.29 -1.37
N THR A 124 -21.28 4.47 -1.82
CA THR A 124 -20.40 5.59 -2.17
C THR A 124 -20.25 6.50 -0.96
N LEU A 125 -19.01 6.84 -0.59
CA LEU A 125 -18.69 7.67 0.57
C LEU A 125 -18.40 9.13 0.23
N THR A 126 -17.99 9.41 -1.01
CA THR A 126 -17.70 10.77 -1.52
C THR A 126 -18.42 10.99 -2.85
N HIS A 127 -18.48 12.23 -3.33
CA HIS A 127 -19.09 12.54 -4.63
C HIS A 127 -18.22 13.51 -5.42
N ASP A 128 -17.96 13.18 -6.68
CA ASP A 128 -17.18 14.00 -7.61
C ASP A 128 -15.73 14.26 -7.14
N GLU A 129 -15.16 13.32 -6.37
CA GLU A 129 -13.78 13.39 -5.89
C GLU A 129 -12.89 12.37 -6.60
N VAL A 130 -11.57 12.59 -6.58
CA VAL A 130 -10.60 11.65 -7.14
C VAL A 130 -9.70 11.12 -6.04
N TRP A 131 -9.90 9.86 -5.69
CA TRP A 131 -9.12 9.13 -4.71
C TRP A 131 -8.22 8.09 -5.37
N SER A 132 -7.18 7.69 -4.65
CA SER A 132 -6.29 6.59 -5.03
C SER A 132 -5.60 6.11 -3.76
N GLN A 133 -5.48 4.79 -3.59
CA GLN A 133 -4.46 4.18 -2.74
C GLN A 133 -4.52 2.66 -2.93
N ALA A 134 -3.38 1.98 -3.09
CA ALA A 134 -3.33 0.52 -2.95
C ALA A 134 -3.58 0.09 -1.47
N PRO A 135 -3.98 -1.15 -1.17
CA PRO A 135 -4.23 -1.57 0.20
C PRO A 135 -3.01 -1.37 1.12
N CYS A 136 -3.10 -0.46 2.09
CA CYS A 136 -2.15 -0.31 3.18
C CYS A 136 -2.83 -0.63 4.52
N ASN A 137 -2.08 -0.48 5.60
CA ASN A 137 -2.55 -0.88 6.92
C ASN A 137 -3.79 -0.11 7.42
N VAL A 138 -4.37 -0.65 8.49
CA VAL A 138 -5.45 -0.04 9.27
C VAL A 138 -4.98 -0.04 10.72
N HIS A 139 -5.09 1.11 11.37
CA HIS A 139 -4.72 1.31 12.77
C HIS A 139 -5.98 1.41 13.64
N TYR A 140 -5.91 0.91 14.87
CA TYR A 140 -7.01 0.93 15.81
C TYR A 140 -6.59 1.67 17.07
N ALA A 141 -7.34 2.71 17.41
CA ALA A 141 -7.15 3.49 18.64
C ALA A 141 -8.46 4.18 19.00
N ASN A 142 -8.63 4.62 20.25
CA ASN A 142 -9.72 5.52 20.63
C ASN A 142 -11.15 5.06 20.21
N GLY A 143 -11.40 3.74 20.18
CA GLY A 143 -12.67 3.18 19.70
C GLY A 143 -12.97 3.43 18.22
N CYS A 144 -11.93 3.69 17.41
CA CYS A 144 -12.02 4.03 16.00
C CYS A 144 -11.06 3.17 15.16
N VAL A 145 -11.43 3.01 13.90
CA VAL A 145 -10.51 2.65 12.82
C VAL A 145 -9.90 3.91 12.24
N TYR A 146 -8.60 3.85 11.95
CA TYR A 146 -7.84 4.88 11.27
C TYR A 146 -7.17 4.27 10.05
N LEU A 147 -7.39 4.85 8.88
CA LEU A 147 -6.75 4.43 7.64
C LEU A 147 -6.48 5.64 6.76
N VAL A 148 -5.53 5.53 5.84
CA VAL A 148 -5.22 6.61 4.91
C VAL A 148 -5.79 6.28 3.53
N MET A 149 -6.22 7.30 2.80
CA MET A 149 -6.43 7.28 1.36
C MET A 149 -5.82 8.55 0.76
N GLU A 150 -5.27 8.51 -0.46
CA GLU A 150 -4.79 9.72 -1.11
C GLU A 150 -5.88 10.38 -1.96
N LYS A 151 -6.04 11.69 -1.81
CA LYS A 151 -6.99 12.52 -2.56
C LYS A 151 -6.26 13.44 -3.51
N GLN A 152 -6.73 13.55 -4.76
CA GLN A 152 -6.24 14.57 -5.68
C GLN A 152 -6.63 15.96 -5.19
N LEU A 153 -5.64 16.81 -4.92
CA LEU A 153 -5.85 18.19 -4.48
C LEU A 153 -5.55 19.20 -5.59
N LEU A 154 -4.69 18.82 -6.55
CA LEU A 154 -4.31 19.65 -7.69
C LEU A 154 -4.73 19.00 -9.01
N PHE A 155 -5.31 19.81 -9.91
CA PHE A 155 -5.87 19.36 -11.20
C PHE A 155 -5.18 19.99 -12.42
N ASP A 156 -4.06 20.69 -12.22
CA ASP A 156 -3.31 21.30 -13.32
C ASP A 156 -2.51 20.27 -14.15
N ALA A 157 -2.03 20.68 -15.32
CA ALA A 157 -1.35 19.81 -16.29
C ALA A 157 -0.01 19.20 -15.78
N GLY A 158 0.57 19.73 -14.70
CA GLY A 158 1.77 19.20 -14.05
C GLY A 158 1.47 18.30 -12.83
N SER A 159 0.19 18.09 -12.51
CA SER A 159 -0.25 17.23 -11.42
C SER A 159 -0.17 15.77 -11.83
N TRP A 160 0.76 15.03 -11.23
CA TRP A 160 0.81 13.58 -11.26
C TRP A 160 0.27 13.02 -9.95
N ARG A 161 -0.16 11.74 -9.96
CA ARG A 161 -0.67 11.09 -8.74
C ARG A 161 0.27 11.26 -7.55
N SER A 162 1.58 11.22 -7.77
CA SER A 162 2.57 11.33 -6.70
C SER A 162 2.74 12.74 -6.12
N ASN A 163 2.54 13.81 -6.90
CA ASN A 163 2.91 15.17 -6.46
C ASN A 163 1.71 16.09 -6.18
N GLY A 164 0.54 15.77 -6.73
CA GLY A 164 -0.69 16.55 -6.58
C GLY A 164 -1.73 15.91 -5.66
N PHE A 165 -1.42 14.76 -5.06
CA PHE A 165 -2.30 14.09 -4.10
C PHE A 165 -1.88 14.43 -2.67
N GLY A 166 -2.85 14.58 -1.78
CA GLY A 166 -2.65 14.67 -0.33
C GLY A 166 -2.97 13.35 0.36
N SER A 167 -2.18 13.01 1.39
CA SER A 167 -2.45 11.85 2.25
C SER A 167 -3.49 12.21 3.30
N VAL A 168 -4.70 11.65 3.19
CA VAL A 168 -5.82 11.98 4.08
C VAL A 168 -6.02 10.84 5.08
N LEU A 169 -5.73 11.11 6.36
CA LEU A 169 -6.13 10.22 7.44
C LEU A 169 -7.66 10.26 7.59
N MET A 170 -8.27 9.09 7.53
CA MET A 170 -9.70 8.85 7.71
C MET A 170 -9.94 8.19 9.06
N ARG A 171 -10.97 8.62 9.78
CA ARG A 171 -11.41 8.04 11.05
C ARG A 171 -12.88 7.62 10.98
N GLY A 172 -13.18 6.41 11.41
CA GLY A 172 -14.55 5.90 11.60
C GLY A 172 -14.67 5.17 12.94
N ARG A 173 -15.80 5.31 13.65
CA ARG A 173 -15.99 4.59 14.91
C ARG A 173 -16.15 3.09 14.66
N THR A 174 -15.59 2.25 15.54
CA THR A 174 -15.67 0.79 15.39
C THR A 174 -17.08 0.24 15.63
N ASP A 175 -17.96 1.01 16.29
CA ASP A 175 -19.35 0.66 16.57
C ASP A 175 -20.36 1.31 15.60
N ALA A 176 -19.88 2.03 14.59
CA ALA A 176 -20.73 2.67 13.59
C ALA A 176 -20.87 1.81 12.31
N ASP A 177 -21.94 2.07 11.55
CA ASP A 177 -22.05 1.58 10.18
C ASP A 177 -21.18 2.44 9.25
N LEU A 178 -20.02 1.92 8.86
CA LEU A 178 -19.05 2.63 8.03
C LEU A 178 -19.45 2.71 6.55
N THR A 179 -20.59 2.13 6.15
CA THR A 179 -21.16 2.37 4.81
C THR A 179 -21.80 3.75 4.68
N ARG A 180 -21.97 4.47 5.79
CA ARG A 180 -22.58 5.81 5.85
C ARG A 180 -21.51 6.90 5.74
N PRO A 181 -21.59 7.84 4.78
CA PRO A 181 -20.63 8.94 4.66
C PRO A 181 -20.41 9.73 5.97
N GLU A 182 -21.47 9.98 6.73
CA GLU A 182 -21.44 10.73 7.98
C GLU A 182 -20.71 10.02 9.13
N ALA A 183 -20.44 8.72 9.00
CA ALA A 183 -19.64 7.94 9.95
C ALA A 183 -18.15 8.26 9.87
N TRP A 184 -17.71 8.93 8.80
CA TRP A 184 -16.32 9.24 8.53
C TRP A 184 -15.94 10.69 8.90
N ARG A 185 -14.70 10.86 9.35
CA ARG A 185 -14.01 12.15 9.46
C ARG A 185 -12.72 12.08 8.68
N TYR A 186 -12.36 13.19 8.04
CA TYR A 186 -11.23 13.29 7.13
C TYR A 186 -10.29 14.37 7.63
N ALA A 187 -8.99 14.08 7.66
CA ALA A 187 -7.99 15.07 8.01
C ALA A 187 -7.85 16.12 6.91
N GLN A 188 -7.65 17.37 7.30
CA GLN A 188 -7.11 18.36 6.38
C GLN A 188 -5.75 17.86 5.88
N SER A 189 -5.52 17.93 4.58
CA SER A 189 -4.26 17.52 3.94
C SER A 189 -3.77 18.61 2.99
N PHE A 190 -2.50 18.51 2.62
CA PHE A 190 -1.84 19.24 1.54
C PHE A 190 -1.17 18.25 0.59
N SER A 191 -0.82 18.70 -0.61
CA SER A 191 -0.03 17.97 -1.60
C SER A 191 1.46 18.26 -1.43
N LEU A 192 2.34 17.47 -2.07
CA LEU A 192 3.77 17.77 -2.02
C LEU A 192 4.07 19.13 -2.66
N ARG A 193 3.36 19.49 -3.73
CA ARG A 193 3.58 20.78 -4.42
C ARG A 193 3.24 21.99 -3.57
N ASP A 194 2.37 21.86 -2.58
CA ASP A 194 2.06 22.96 -1.65
C ASP A 194 3.26 23.30 -0.75
N ILE A 195 4.09 22.30 -0.42
CA ILE A 195 5.24 22.46 0.49
C ILE A 195 6.60 22.43 -0.22
N CYS A 196 6.66 21.89 -1.44
CA CYS A 196 7.84 21.78 -2.27
C CYS A 196 7.47 22.09 -3.74
N PRO A 197 7.12 23.36 -4.05
CA PRO A 197 6.69 23.76 -5.39
C PRO A 197 7.79 23.60 -6.44
N GLU A 198 9.05 23.77 -6.04
CA GLU A 198 10.21 23.61 -6.92
C GLU A 198 10.51 22.16 -7.31
N GLN A 199 9.86 21.18 -6.66
CA GLN A 199 10.10 19.76 -6.88
C GLN A 199 11.58 19.38 -6.74
N ARG A 200 12.28 20.03 -5.79
CA ARG A 200 13.70 19.84 -5.51
C ARG A 200 13.97 19.96 -4.01
N ILE A 201 14.82 19.08 -3.50
CA ILE A 201 15.19 19.03 -2.09
C ILE A 201 16.71 18.93 -2.02
N PRO A 202 17.41 20.09 -1.95
CA PRO A 202 18.85 20.15 -1.81
C PRO A 202 19.34 19.34 -0.60
N PHE A 203 20.58 18.87 -0.67
CA PHE A 203 21.26 18.05 0.36
C PHE A 203 20.68 16.65 0.61
N LEU A 204 19.41 16.40 0.33
CA LEU A 204 18.90 15.04 0.11
C LEU A 204 19.28 14.52 -1.29
N GLY A 205 19.44 15.42 -2.25
CA GLY A 205 19.71 15.05 -3.65
C GLY A 205 18.46 14.50 -4.36
N ALA A 206 17.28 15.04 -4.03
CA ALA A 206 16.02 14.62 -4.63
C ALA A 206 15.46 15.70 -5.58
N PRO A 207 14.96 15.34 -6.78
CA PRO A 207 14.96 13.99 -7.35
C PRO A 207 16.37 13.52 -7.69
N PHE A 208 16.61 12.22 -7.54
CA PHE A 208 17.92 11.62 -7.78
C PHE A 208 18.35 11.68 -9.25
N PHE A 209 17.39 11.57 -10.17
CA PHE A 209 17.58 11.75 -11.59
C PHE A 209 16.89 13.03 -12.08
N PRO A 210 17.38 13.68 -13.14
CA PRO A 210 16.66 14.78 -13.78
C PRO A 210 15.27 14.34 -14.23
N VAL A 211 14.24 15.06 -13.81
CA VAL A 211 12.85 14.84 -14.24
C VAL A 211 12.49 15.93 -15.24
N LYS A 212 12.14 15.53 -16.47
CA LYS A 212 11.70 16.42 -17.54
C LYS A 212 10.49 15.80 -18.25
N ASP A 213 9.65 16.65 -18.82
CA ASP A 213 8.53 16.20 -19.64
C ASP A 213 9.01 15.68 -21.01
N GLY A 214 8.19 14.84 -21.64
CA GLY A 214 8.43 14.37 -23.00
C GLY A 214 9.61 13.39 -23.13
N PRO A 215 10.03 13.06 -24.37
CA PRO A 215 11.10 12.08 -24.64
C PRO A 215 12.45 12.41 -23.99
N GLU A 216 12.76 13.70 -23.79
CA GLU A 216 14.00 14.16 -23.16
C GLU A 216 14.13 13.81 -21.66
N GLY A 217 13.02 13.43 -21.01
CA GLY A 217 13.02 12.95 -19.62
C GLY A 217 13.38 11.46 -19.46
N ALA A 218 13.63 10.73 -20.53
CA ALA A 218 14.01 9.31 -20.43
C ALA A 218 15.49 9.15 -20.05
N LEU A 219 15.78 8.25 -19.12
CA LEU A 219 17.16 7.87 -18.75
C LEU A 219 17.79 6.94 -19.80
N ALA A 220 16.95 6.15 -20.46
CA ALA A 220 17.25 5.24 -21.56
C ALA A 220 15.91 4.81 -22.20
N PRO A 221 15.90 4.13 -23.37
CA PRO A 221 14.67 3.67 -24.00
C PRO A 221 13.77 2.86 -23.05
N GLY A 222 12.55 3.34 -22.81
CA GLY A 222 11.60 2.71 -21.89
C GLY A 222 11.89 2.90 -20.38
N ARG A 223 12.82 3.77 -20.02
CA ARG A 223 13.28 4.01 -18.64
C ARG A 223 13.07 5.47 -18.26
N ARG A 224 12.17 5.77 -17.32
CA ARG A 224 11.83 7.16 -16.96
C ARG A 224 11.77 7.36 -15.44
N PRO A 225 12.30 8.48 -14.92
CA PRO A 225 12.07 8.88 -13.55
C PRO A 225 10.69 9.53 -13.41
N TRP A 226 10.21 9.65 -12.18
CA TRP A 226 8.92 10.28 -11.85
C TRP A 226 9.13 11.57 -11.06
N PRO A 227 8.21 12.56 -11.15
CA PRO A 227 8.25 13.75 -10.32
C PRO A 227 8.25 13.42 -8.82
N LEU A 228 8.83 14.32 -8.01
CA LEU A 228 8.86 14.13 -6.56
C LEU A 228 7.45 13.90 -6.03
N GLY A 229 7.28 13.03 -5.05
CA GLY A 229 5.95 12.76 -4.55
C GLY A 229 5.85 11.68 -3.49
N TRP A 230 4.61 11.39 -3.12
CA TRP A 230 4.25 10.30 -2.22
C TRP A 230 2.99 9.58 -2.68
N LEU A 231 2.86 8.32 -2.30
CA LEU A 231 1.67 7.48 -2.48
C LEU A 231 1.66 6.34 -1.45
N GLU A 232 0.52 5.66 -1.32
CA GLU A 232 0.40 4.39 -0.59
C GLU A 232 0.77 4.51 0.89
N SER A 233 0.24 5.54 1.53
CA SER A 233 0.48 5.90 2.92
C SER A 233 -0.02 4.83 3.90
N ASN A 234 0.86 4.47 4.83
CA ASN A 234 0.56 3.69 6.02
C ASN A 234 0.40 4.65 7.21
N VAL A 235 -0.45 4.30 8.18
CA VAL A 235 -0.64 5.04 9.43
C VAL A 235 -0.06 4.26 10.61
N VAL A 236 0.70 4.93 11.47
CA VAL A 236 1.17 4.38 12.74
C VAL A 236 0.94 5.38 13.87
N GLN A 237 0.83 4.88 15.09
CA GLN A 237 0.82 5.69 16.29
C GLN A 237 1.99 5.27 17.16
N ILE A 238 2.81 6.23 17.60
CA ILE A 238 3.93 5.94 18.49
C ILE A 238 3.39 5.86 19.92
N THR A 239 3.50 4.68 20.53
CA THR A 239 2.94 4.38 21.86
C THR A 239 3.98 4.23 22.96
N ASP A 240 5.27 4.23 22.62
CA ASP A 240 6.36 4.13 23.57
C ASP A 240 6.59 5.49 24.25
N PRO A 241 6.38 5.62 25.59
CA PRO A 241 6.53 6.88 26.30
C PRO A 241 7.96 7.46 26.28
N ASP A 242 8.97 6.63 26.01
CA ASP A 242 10.36 7.06 25.92
C ASP A 242 10.73 7.60 24.53
N HIS A 243 9.81 7.55 23.56
CA HIS A 243 10.01 8.06 22.22
C HIS A 243 9.79 9.57 22.12
N TYR A 244 10.68 10.30 21.43
CA TYR A 244 10.56 11.77 21.25
C TYR A 244 9.25 12.26 20.62
N TRP A 245 8.61 11.42 19.80
CA TRP A 245 7.33 11.73 19.15
C TRP A 245 6.11 11.08 19.83
N PHE A 246 6.29 10.57 21.05
CA PHE A 246 5.20 10.07 21.85
C PHE A 246 4.21 11.19 22.18
N ASP A 247 2.92 10.88 22.03
CA ASP A 247 1.83 11.75 22.46
C ASP A 247 1.03 11.05 23.56
N PRO A 248 1.10 11.51 24.82
CA PRO A 248 0.39 10.89 25.93
C PRO A 248 -1.14 10.98 25.79
N ALA A 249 -1.66 11.88 24.95
CA ALA A 249 -3.09 11.96 24.68
C ALA A 249 -3.56 10.90 23.68
N GLY A 250 -2.65 10.20 22.98
CA GLY A 250 -2.99 9.20 21.97
C GLY A 250 -3.73 9.80 20.77
N ARG A 251 -3.44 11.06 20.41
CA ARG A 251 -4.12 11.80 19.33
C ARG A 251 -3.21 12.16 18.16
N THR A 252 -1.94 11.80 18.26
CA THR A 252 -0.95 11.99 17.19
C THR A 252 -0.75 10.69 16.42
N PHE A 253 -0.83 10.80 15.10
CA PHE A 253 -0.62 9.72 14.14
C PHE A 253 0.49 10.14 13.18
N HIS A 254 1.29 9.19 12.73
CA HIS A 254 2.33 9.42 11.72
C HIS A 254 1.96 8.68 10.45
N LEU A 255 2.07 9.36 9.32
CA LEU A 255 1.86 8.78 8.01
C LEU A 255 3.21 8.53 7.36
N LEU A 256 3.46 7.27 7.03
CA LEU A 256 4.64 6.84 6.28
C LEU A 256 4.20 6.46 4.88
N ALA A 257 4.59 7.26 3.90
CA ALA A 257 4.20 7.07 2.51
C ALA A 257 5.39 6.63 1.67
N ARG A 258 5.14 5.86 0.61
CA ARG A 258 6.19 5.57 -0.35
C ARG A 258 6.70 6.88 -0.94
N ALA A 259 8.01 7.06 -1.03
CA ALA A 259 8.59 8.29 -1.53
C ALA A 259 9.04 8.13 -2.98
N THR A 260 8.44 8.93 -3.87
CA THR A 260 8.93 9.06 -5.24
C THR A 260 10.08 10.07 -5.22
N THR A 261 11.29 9.64 -4.89
CA THR A 261 12.50 10.47 -4.91
C THR A 261 13.48 10.09 -6.02
N ASN A 262 13.16 9.00 -6.74
CA ASN A 262 14.03 8.32 -7.72
C ASN A 262 15.30 7.69 -7.12
N THR A 263 15.43 7.67 -5.80
CA THR A 263 16.39 6.83 -5.07
C THR A 263 15.63 5.74 -4.29
N THR A 264 16.32 5.00 -3.44
CA THR A 264 15.78 3.89 -2.64
C THR A 264 15.88 4.15 -1.15
N ASN A 265 15.08 3.42 -0.36
CA ASN A 265 15.12 3.39 1.10
C ASN A 265 14.74 4.72 1.81
N LEU A 266 13.81 5.47 1.22
CA LEU A 266 13.23 6.67 1.83
C LEU A 266 11.70 6.55 1.82
N ALA A 267 11.05 6.96 2.90
CA ALA A 267 9.61 7.18 2.97
C ALA A 267 9.33 8.65 3.26
N ALA A 268 8.22 9.19 2.74
CA ALA A 268 7.75 10.50 3.16
C ALA A 268 7.07 10.37 4.53
N LEU A 269 7.30 11.34 5.40
CA LEU A 269 6.83 11.36 6.78
C LEU A 269 5.94 12.59 7.02
N LEU A 270 4.70 12.34 7.41
CA LEU A 270 3.74 13.35 7.84
C LEU A 270 3.25 13.04 9.25
N LYS A 271 2.75 14.05 9.94
CA LYS A 271 2.09 13.96 11.25
C LYS A 271 0.65 14.40 11.11
N VAL A 272 -0.29 13.69 11.73
CA VAL A 272 -1.67 14.12 11.87
C VAL A 272 -2.00 14.24 13.35
N VAL A 273 -2.56 15.38 13.75
CA VAL A 273 -3.04 15.62 15.12
C VAL A 273 -4.56 15.65 15.11
N GLU A 274 -5.18 14.82 15.94
CA GLU A 274 -6.61 14.84 16.22
C GLU A 274 -6.92 15.80 17.38
N HIS A 275 -7.79 16.77 17.14
CA HIS A 275 -8.18 17.79 18.11
C HIS A 275 -9.37 17.34 18.95
N ALA A 276 -9.65 18.05 20.04
CA ALA A 276 -10.74 17.69 20.96
C ALA A 276 -12.14 17.77 20.34
N ASP A 277 -12.33 18.56 19.29
CA ASP A 277 -13.58 18.63 18.52
C ASP A 277 -13.70 17.51 17.47
N GLY A 278 -12.69 16.64 17.35
CA GLY A 278 -12.62 15.57 16.37
C GLY A 278 -12.20 16.01 14.97
N SER A 279 -11.81 17.27 14.77
CA SER A 279 -11.08 17.68 13.57
C SER A 279 -9.68 17.08 13.57
N MET A 280 -9.10 16.87 12.38
CA MET A 280 -7.75 16.32 12.22
C MET A 280 -6.95 17.19 11.26
N THR A 281 -5.72 17.54 11.63
CA THR A 281 -4.85 18.42 10.82
C THR A 281 -3.54 17.72 10.51
N THR A 282 -3.16 17.71 9.23
CA THR A 282 -1.88 17.18 8.76
C THR A 282 -0.79 18.25 8.81
N HIS A 283 0.42 17.85 9.22
CA HIS A 283 1.63 18.65 9.36
C HIS A 283 2.85 17.89 8.85
N LEU A 284 3.93 18.61 8.57
CA LEU A 284 5.26 18.00 8.53
C LEU A 284 5.67 17.59 9.95
N GLN A 285 6.43 16.50 10.07
CA GLN A 285 6.99 16.10 11.35
C GLN A 285 8.14 17.05 11.73
N GLU A 286 8.31 17.30 13.02
CA GLU A 286 9.45 18.05 13.55
C GLU A 286 10.45 17.09 14.20
N THR A 287 11.74 17.35 13.98
CA THR A 287 12.82 16.68 14.69
C THR A 287 12.89 17.20 16.13
N PRO A 288 13.62 16.51 17.04
CA PRO A 288 13.79 16.99 18.42
C PRO A 288 14.41 18.38 18.56
N CYS A 289 15.11 18.90 17.53
CA CYS A 289 15.64 20.26 17.52
C CYS A 289 14.69 21.30 16.88
N GLY A 290 13.48 20.90 16.48
CA GLY A 290 12.45 21.78 15.92
C GLY A 290 12.51 21.97 14.40
N GLU A 291 13.38 21.26 13.70
CA GLU A 291 13.46 21.33 12.23
C GLU A 291 12.38 20.48 11.58
N LYS A 292 11.83 20.96 10.45
CA LYS A 292 10.84 20.22 9.68
C LYS A 292 11.50 19.09 8.90
N MET A 293 10.87 17.93 8.95
CA MET A 293 11.32 16.71 8.28
C MET A 293 10.24 16.22 7.32
N LEU A 294 10.65 15.93 6.08
CA LEU A 294 9.77 15.40 5.04
C LEU A 294 10.04 13.93 4.72
N TYR A 295 11.27 13.45 4.89
CA TYR A 295 11.62 12.06 4.60
C TYR A 295 12.36 11.41 5.75
N LEU A 296 12.11 10.12 5.92
CA LEU A 296 12.74 9.23 6.88
C LEU A 296 13.39 8.04 6.14
N PRO A 297 14.58 7.57 6.57
CA PRO A 297 15.10 6.28 6.10
C PRO A 297 14.09 5.17 6.37
N LEU A 298 13.72 4.42 5.32
CA LEU A 298 12.80 3.30 5.44
C LEU A 298 13.13 2.25 4.38
N PRO A 299 13.56 1.04 4.76
CA PRO A 299 13.95 0.00 3.80
C PRO A 299 12.84 -0.31 2.78
N GLY A 300 13.13 -0.13 1.49
CA GLY A 300 12.15 -0.34 0.41
C GLY A 300 11.11 0.77 0.25
N GLY A 301 11.24 1.90 0.96
CA GLY A 301 10.27 3.00 0.99
C GLY A 301 10.01 3.70 -0.35
N GLN A 302 10.82 3.45 -1.37
CA GLN A 302 10.54 3.95 -2.72
C GLN A 302 9.35 3.26 -3.39
N MET A 303 9.10 1.99 -3.05
CA MET A 303 8.00 1.17 -3.54
C MET A 303 6.91 1.03 -2.47
N LYS A 304 5.74 0.47 -2.81
CA LYS A 304 4.73 0.13 -1.81
C LYS A 304 5.35 -0.73 -0.72
N PHE A 305 5.04 -0.38 0.52
CA PHE A 305 5.31 -1.20 1.69
C PHE A 305 4.07 -1.29 2.57
N HIS A 306 4.10 -2.22 3.52
CA HIS A 306 3.03 -2.44 4.48
C HIS A 306 3.61 -2.53 5.89
N ILE A 307 3.02 -1.80 6.83
CA ILE A 307 3.41 -1.83 8.25
C ILE A 307 2.33 -2.52 9.07
N LEU A 308 2.71 -3.44 9.95
CA LEU A 308 1.83 -3.99 10.97
C LEU A 308 2.40 -3.74 12.35
N HIS A 309 1.54 -3.37 13.30
CA HIS A 309 1.88 -3.42 14.72
C HIS A 309 1.52 -4.81 15.25
N ASP A 310 2.45 -5.44 15.97
CA ASP A 310 2.21 -6.68 16.70
C ASP A 310 1.98 -6.37 18.17
N ASP A 311 0.73 -6.44 18.63
CA ASP A 311 0.35 -6.10 20.01
C ASP A 311 1.02 -6.99 21.07
N VAL A 312 1.49 -8.20 20.69
CA VAL A 312 2.17 -9.13 21.61
C VAL A 312 3.58 -8.64 21.92
N THR A 313 4.38 -8.35 20.90
CA THR A 313 5.78 -7.93 21.07
C THR A 313 5.94 -6.41 21.15
N ARG A 314 4.90 -5.65 20.78
CA ARG A 314 4.92 -4.20 20.56
C ARG A 314 5.91 -3.76 19.49
N LEU A 315 6.25 -4.66 18.58
CA LEU A 315 7.10 -4.38 17.43
C LEU A 315 6.26 -3.98 16.23
N TYR A 316 6.85 -3.15 15.38
CA TYR A 316 6.34 -2.85 14.05
C TYR A 316 7.04 -3.75 13.04
N TRP A 317 6.28 -4.38 12.17
CA TRP A 317 6.77 -5.22 11.08
C TRP A 317 6.59 -4.49 9.75
N LEU A 318 7.68 -4.35 9.00
CA LEU A 318 7.70 -3.68 7.70
C LEU A 318 7.98 -4.71 6.61
N LEU A 319 7.03 -4.82 5.69
CA LEU A 319 7.19 -5.60 4.47
C LEU A 319 7.34 -4.65 3.29
N GLY A 320 8.47 -4.75 2.60
CA GLY A 320 8.80 -3.87 1.50
C GLY A 320 9.54 -4.62 0.41
N THR A 321 9.87 -3.90 -0.65
CA THR A 321 10.65 -4.45 -1.76
C THR A 321 12.12 -4.13 -1.59
N GLN A 322 12.98 -5.12 -1.77
CA GLN A 322 14.42 -4.92 -1.69
C GLN A 322 14.95 -4.42 -3.03
N ALA A 323 15.62 -3.27 -3.00
CA ALA A 323 16.48 -2.85 -4.10
C ALA A 323 17.89 -3.45 -3.90
N THR A 324 18.50 -3.93 -4.97
CA THR A 324 19.82 -4.58 -4.95
C THR A 324 20.86 -3.85 -5.77
N ASP A 325 20.45 -3.11 -6.80
CA ASP A 325 21.35 -2.45 -7.75
C ASP A 325 20.77 -1.14 -8.32
N SER A 326 20.12 -0.32 -7.49
CA SER A 326 19.47 0.95 -7.90
C SER A 326 20.40 2.01 -8.50
N MET A 327 21.71 1.76 -8.49
CA MET A 327 22.74 2.60 -9.11
C MET A 327 23.26 2.04 -10.45
N THR A 328 22.69 0.94 -10.94
CA THR A 328 22.98 0.44 -12.28
C THR A 328 22.51 1.47 -13.32
N ARG A 329 23.38 1.82 -14.27
CA ARG A 329 23.02 2.73 -15.36
C ARG A 329 21.79 2.23 -16.10
N ALA A 330 20.84 3.12 -16.39
CA ALA A 330 19.57 2.75 -17.01
C ALA A 330 19.71 2.03 -18.38
N ASP A 331 20.75 2.36 -19.15
CA ASP A 331 21.08 1.72 -20.43
C ASP A 331 21.70 0.31 -20.30
N ARG A 332 22.02 -0.11 -19.07
CA ARG A 332 22.63 -1.41 -18.74
C ARG A 332 21.70 -2.32 -17.96
N LEU A 333 20.51 -1.85 -17.60
CA LEU A 333 19.51 -2.68 -16.95
C LEU A 333 19.06 -3.80 -17.89
N PRO A 334 18.80 -5.02 -17.36
CA PRO A 334 18.18 -6.09 -18.13
C PRO A 334 16.88 -5.65 -18.80
N SER A 335 16.56 -6.21 -19.97
CA SER A 335 15.36 -5.86 -20.72
C SER A 335 14.06 -6.12 -19.93
N ASP A 336 14.08 -7.09 -19.00
CA ASP A 336 12.95 -7.48 -18.18
C ASP A 336 12.87 -6.76 -16.82
N ARG A 337 13.85 -5.90 -16.49
CA ARG A 337 13.75 -4.92 -15.39
C ARG A 337 12.61 -3.94 -15.71
N PHE A 338 11.84 -3.48 -14.72
CA PHE A 338 10.79 -2.48 -14.94
C PHE A 338 11.31 -1.05 -14.76
N ASN A 339 10.96 -0.16 -15.70
CA ASN A 339 11.17 1.29 -15.62
C ASN A 339 12.54 1.74 -15.07
N ALA A 340 12.64 2.58 -14.03
CA ALA A 340 13.89 3.16 -13.55
C ALA A 340 14.70 2.19 -12.64
N PRO A 341 16.01 2.43 -12.42
CA PRO A 341 16.84 1.57 -11.57
C PRO A 341 16.29 1.34 -10.14
N ASN A 342 15.56 2.30 -9.58
CA ASN A 342 14.96 2.21 -8.24
C ASN A 342 13.62 1.41 -8.21
N ASP A 343 13.09 0.98 -9.36
CA ASP A 343 11.81 0.27 -9.50
C ASP A 343 11.97 -1.27 -9.52
N GLU A 344 12.97 -1.80 -8.80
CA GLU A 344 13.11 -3.25 -8.60
C GLU A 344 11.89 -3.83 -7.88
N ARG A 345 11.42 -5.01 -8.32
CA ARG A 345 10.21 -5.66 -7.79
C ARG A 345 10.38 -7.16 -7.52
N GLN A 346 11.59 -7.69 -7.67
CA GLN A 346 11.85 -9.13 -7.65
C GLN A 346 11.84 -9.74 -6.23
N ARG A 347 12.23 -8.96 -5.22
CA ARG A 347 12.58 -9.46 -3.89
C ARG A 347 11.73 -8.79 -2.81
N LEU A 348 11.06 -9.61 -2.01
CA LEU A 348 10.24 -9.15 -0.90
C LEU A 348 11.03 -9.33 0.41
N GLN A 349 11.18 -8.26 1.19
CA GLN A 349 11.98 -8.24 2.42
C GLN A 349 11.13 -7.89 3.64
N LEU A 350 11.48 -8.47 4.78
CA LEU A 350 10.84 -8.23 6.07
C LEU A 350 11.84 -7.56 7.04
N HIS A 351 11.35 -6.55 7.74
CA HIS A 351 12.05 -5.86 8.82
C HIS A 351 11.16 -5.76 10.05
N TYR A 352 11.76 -5.51 11.20
CA TYR A 352 11.07 -5.14 12.42
C TYR A 352 11.65 -3.85 13.03
N SER A 353 10.87 -3.15 13.84
CA SER A 353 11.28 -1.93 14.53
C SER A 353 10.58 -1.81 15.88
N ARG A 354 11.27 -1.21 16.85
CA ARG A 354 10.67 -0.80 18.14
C ARG A 354 10.05 0.59 18.10
N ASN A 355 10.45 1.43 17.15
CA ASN A 355 10.16 2.87 17.17
C ASN A 355 9.70 3.45 15.82
N CYS A 356 9.50 2.62 14.79
CA CYS A 356 9.18 3.04 13.42
C CYS A 356 10.23 3.91 12.72
N VAL A 357 11.41 4.10 13.33
CA VAL A 357 12.51 4.90 12.79
C VAL A 357 13.67 3.99 12.42
N ASP A 358 14.09 3.14 13.36
CA ASP A 358 15.20 2.21 13.20
C ASP A 358 14.66 0.83 12.82
N TRP A 359 15.02 0.35 11.63
CA TRP A 359 14.51 -0.90 11.08
C TRP A 359 15.60 -1.97 11.04
N CYS A 360 15.37 -3.09 11.74
CA CYS A 360 16.23 -4.26 11.76
C CYS A 360 15.78 -5.26 10.69
N PHE A 361 16.73 -5.77 9.90
CA PHE A 361 16.43 -6.74 8.84
C PHE A 361 16.13 -8.13 9.42
N ALA A 362 14.96 -8.68 9.11
CA ALA A 362 14.53 -10.00 9.55
C ALA A 362 14.85 -11.10 8.52
N GLY A 363 14.71 -10.79 7.22
CA GLY A 363 15.01 -11.75 6.15
C GLY A 363 14.28 -11.45 4.83
N ILE A 364 14.56 -12.28 3.83
CA ILE A 364 13.87 -12.26 2.52
C ILE A 364 12.67 -13.20 2.60
N VAL A 365 11.47 -12.68 2.36
CA VAL A 365 10.24 -13.49 2.38
C VAL A 365 10.17 -14.40 1.17
N ALA A 366 10.35 -13.83 -0.02
CA ALA A 366 10.30 -14.55 -1.30
C ALA A 366 11.04 -13.78 -2.40
N THR A 367 11.60 -14.51 -3.37
CA THR A 367 12.28 -13.98 -4.55
C THR A 367 11.71 -14.59 -5.84
N GLY A 368 11.51 -13.76 -6.86
CA GLY A 368 11.27 -14.24 -8.22
C GLY A 368 12.51 -14.82 -8.87
N ALA A 369 12.38 -15.76 -9.81
CA ALA A 369 13.56 -16.29 -10.52
C ALA A 369 14.16 -15.29 -11.54
N THR A 370 13.38 -14.34 -12.07
CA THR A 370 13.89 -13.24 -12.92
C THR A 370 13.35 -11.86 -12.49
N GLN A 371 13.88 -10.78 -13.06
CA GLN A 371 13.44 -9.41 -12.77
C GLN A 371 11.95 -9.21 -13.08
N LYS A 372 11.43 -9.89 -14.11
CA LYS A 372 10.00 -9.87 -14.48
C LYS A 372 9.10 -10.57 -13.47
N GLN A 373 9.60 -11.58 -12.77
CA GLN A 373 8.81 -12.42 -11.87
C GLN A 373 8.68 -11.78 -10.49
N ALA A 374 8.04 -10.62 -10.43
CA ALA A 374 7.96 -9.81 -9.22
C ALA A 374 7.39 -10.54 -7.99
N ARG A 375 7.75 -10.05 -6.80
CA ARG A 375 7.20 -10.35 -5.47
C ARG A 375 7.08 -9.01 -4.73
N HIS A 376 5.97 -8.30 -4.92
CA HIS A 376 5.87 -6.89 -4.51
C HIS A 376 4.42 -6.46 -4.25
N TYR A 377 4.18 -5.18 -3.88
CA TYR A 377 2.86 -4.61 -3.55
C TYR A 377 2.12 -5.34 -2.44
N ALA A 378 2.89 -6.03 -1.61
CA ALA A 378 2.35 -6.98 -0.68
C ALA A 378 1.59 -6.33 0.47
N SER A 379 0.73 -7.12 1.10
CA SER A 379 -0.03 -6.77 2.30
C SER A 379 0.10 -7.90 3.31
N MET A 380 -0.04 -7.58 4.59
CA MET A 380 0.17 -8.54 5.68
C MET A 380 -1.01 -8.64 6.63
N ALA A 381 -1.14 -9.80 7.28
CA ALA A 381 -1.97 -10.00 8.46
C ALA A 381 -1.29 -10.97 9.44
N ILE A 382 -1.59 -10.87 10.74
CA ILE A 382 -1.11 -11.82 11.76
C ILE A 382 -2.17 -12.92 11.95
N ASP A 383 -1.72 -14.19 11.99
CA ASP A 383 -2.54 -15.37 12.27
C ASP A 383 -1.85 -16.21 13.36
N GLY A 384 -2.18 -15.91 14.62
CA GLY A 384 -1.51 -16.51 15.77
C GLY A 384 -0.02 -16.18 15.78
N ASP A 385 0.82 -17.21 15.65
CA ASP A 385 2.29 -17.11 15.60
C ASP A 385 2.85 -16.92 14.20
N ASP A 386 2.00 -16.96 13.17
CA ASP A 386 2.39 -16.86 11.78
C ASP A 386 2.08 -15.45 11.22
N LEU A 387 2.93 -14.98 10.31
CA LEU A 387 2.69 -13.78 9.52
C LEU A 387 2.26 -14.18 8.11
N LEU A 388 1.08 -13.73 7.72
CA LEU A 388 0.48 -13.97 6.41
C LEU A 388 0.88 -12.85 5.46
N VAL A 389 1.21 -13.21 4.22
CA VAL A 389 1.61 -12.25 3.20
C VAL A 389 0.89 -12.56 1.89
N LEU A 390 0.19 -11.57 1.34
CA LEU A 390 -0.25 -11.61 -0.07
C LEU A 390 0.64 -10.72 -0.90
N SER A 391 1.10 -11.23 -2.05
CA SER A 391 2.00 -10.51 -2.94
C SER A 391 1.45 -10.46 -4.37
N ARG A 392 1.49 -9.27 -4.98
CA ARG A 392 1.36 -9.12 -6.43
C ARG A 392 2.59 -9.74 -7.07
N SER A 393 2.36 -10.78 -7.87
CA SER A 393 3.41 -11.66 -8.34
C SER A 393 3.36 -11.91 -9.85
N GLY A 394 4.49 -12.35 -10.39
CA GLY A 394 4.61 -12.80 -11.77
C GLY A 394 5.28 -14.16 -11.88
N ASP A 395 4.87 -14.92 -12.89
CA ASP A 395 5.62 -16.05 -13.46
C ASP A 395 6.22 -15.66 -14.84
N GLU A 396 6.75 -16.61 -15.60
CA GLU A 396 7.34 -16.38 -16.92
C GLU A 396 6.35 -15.78 -17.95
N ARG A 397 5.03 -15.90 -17.71
CA ARG A 397 3.97 -15.37 -18.56
C ARG A 397 3.54 -13.95 -18.16
N ALA A 398 4.06 -13.41 -17.05
CA ALA A 398 3.78 -12.04 -16.64
C ALA A 398 4.14 -11.05 -17.76
N ALA A 399 3.31 -10.00 -17.92
CA ALA A 399 3.55 -8.97 -18.93
C ALA A 399 4.76 -8.10 -18.57
N SER A 400 4.94 -7.77 -17.28
CA SER A 400 6.15 -7.11 -16.77
C SER A 400 6.30 -7.30 -15.26
N ALA A 401 7.42 -6.85 -14.69
CA ALA A 401 7.59 -6.80 -13.22
C ALA A 401 6.54 -5.91 -12.53
N HIS A 402 5.97 -4.96 -13.26
CA HIS A 402 4.80 -4.22 -12.79
C HIS A 402 3.54 -5.06 -13.05
N ASN A 403 3.19 -5.31 -14.29
CA ASN A 403 1.95 -5.99 -14.66
C ASN A 403 2.08 -7.51 -14.48
N GLY A 404 1.91 -7.96 -13.24
CA GLY A 404 1.95 -9.35 -12.83
C GLY A 404 0.68 -10.10 -13.20
N ASN A 405 0.75 -11.43 -13.14
CA ASN A 405 -0.33 -12.34 -13.52
C ASN A 405 -0.76 -13.29 -12.39
N LEU A 406 -0.21 -13.14 -11.19
CA LEU A 406 -0.51 -13.97 -10.03
C LEU A 406 -0.74 -13.11 -8.79
N ILE A 407 -1.64 -13.54 -7.90
CA ILE A 407 -1.59 -13.20 -6.48
C ILE A 407 -1.12 -14.44 -5.72
N THR A 408 -0.01 -14.32 -5.00
CA THR A 408 0.58 -15.42 -4.23
C THR A 408 0.40 -15.18 -2.74
N PHE A 409 0.12 -16.26 -2.01
CA PHE A 409 -0.02 -16.30 -0.56
C PHE A 409 1.17 -17.03 0.05
N HIS A 410 1.84 -16.35 0.98
CA HIS A 410 3.01 -16.81 1.71
C HIS A 410 2.71 -16.81 3.21
N ARG A 411 3.42 -17.66 3.95
CA ARG A 411 3.26 -17.78 5.39
C ARG A 411 4.62 -17.88 6.06
N VAL A 412 5.04 -16.79 6.71
CA VAL A 412 6.26 -16.77 7.51
C VAL A 412 5.92 -17.34 8.89
N ARG A 413 6.41 -18.55 9.15
CA ARG A 413 6.11 -19.29 10.38
C ARG A 413 6.84 -18.71 11.57
N ASN A 414 6.17 -18.64 12.72
CA ASN A 414 6.77 -18.19 13.98
C ASN A 414 7.54 -16.86 13.83
N PHE A 415 6.99 -15.90 13.09
CA PHE A 415 7.74 -14.72 12.61
C PHE A 415 8.39 -13.91 13.74
N ARG A 416 7.82 -13.95 14.96
CA ARG A 416 8.36 -13.28 16.15
C ARG A 416 9.72 -13.80 16.59
N SER A 417 10.09 -15.04 16.22
CA SER A 417 11.43 -15.57 16.54
C SER A 417 12.54 -14.96 15.68
N LEU A 418 12.20 -14.09 14.73
CA LEU A 418 13.15 -13.37 13.90
C LEU A 418 13.65 -12.06 14.55
N ALA A 419 13.09 -11.66 15.70
CA ALA A 419 13.33 -10.36 16.33
C ALA A 419 14.19 -10.42 17.60
#